data_AF-W9NRT9-F1
#
_entry.id   AF-W9NRT9-F1
#
_cell.length_a   1.000
_cell.length_b   1.000
_cell.length_c   1.000
_cell.angle_alpha   90.00
_cell.angle_beta   90.00
_cell.angle_gamma   90.00
#
_symmetry.space_group_name_H-M   'P 1'
#
loop_
_entity.id
_entity.type
_entity.pdbx_description
1 polymer ?
#
loop_
_entity_poly.entity_id
_entity_poly.type
_entity_poly.pdbx_seq_one_letter_code
_entity_poly.pdbx_strand_id
1 'polypeptide(L)'
;MSITSARLEQIRIVETKISNEVDWIRREKEKLQEILSIVEGIPSSVRNQMSGSASSSSKKNGRGETVSIDEAVTRYEGIIRDMKNAIEKKEQSVEELKKEKLDLEEYERGS
;
A
#
# COMPACT_ATOMS: atom_id res chain seq x y z
N MET A 1 -23.69 8.46 -29.52
CA MET A 1 -23.32 8.22 -28.11
C MET A 1 -24.02 9.25 -27.26
N SER A 2 -24.77 8.83 -26.23
CA SER A 2 -25.36 9.75 -25.25
C SER A 2 -24.25 10.24 -24.30
N ILE A 3 -24.41 11.44 -23.73
CA ILE A 3 -23.48 11.98 -22.73
C ILE A 3 -23.35 11.00 -21.55
N THR A 4 -24.45 10.35 -21.16
CA THR A 4 -24.49 9.34 -20.11
C THR A 4 -23.68 8.10 -20.46
N SER A 5 -23.80 7.56 -21.70
CA SER A 5 -23.00 6.42 -22.14
C SER A 5 -21.49 6.72 -22.14
N ALA A 6 -21.09 7.95 -22.47
CA ALA A 6 -19.69 8.38 -22.40
C ALA A 6 -19.20 8.49 -20.95
N ARG A 7 -20.05 8.94 -20.02
CA ARG A 7 -19.72 9.03 -18.59
C ARG A 7 -19.61 7.65 -17.94
N LEU A 8 -20.49 6.71 -18.29
CA LEU A 8 -20.43 5.33 -17.81
C LEU A 8 -19.12 4.63 -18.22
N GLU A 9 -18.66 4.84 -19.46
CA GLU A 9 -17.38 4.29 -19.91
C GLU A 9 -16.19 4.93 -19.18
N GLN A 10 -16.24 6.23 -18.90
CA GLN A 10 -15.22 6.89 -18.06
C GLN A 10 -15.17 6.29 -16.65
N ILE A 11 -16.33 6.08 -16.02
CA ILE A 11 -16.42 5.44 -14.71
C ILE A 11 -15.77 4.05 -14.75
N ARG A 12 -16.08 3.24 -15.75
CA ARG A 12 -15.50 1.90 -15.93
C ARG A 12 -13.97 1.91 -16.06
N ILE A 13 -13.42 2.86 -16.82
CA ILE A 13 -11.96 3.03 -16.96
C ILE A 13 -11.34 3.37 -15.60
N VAL A 14 -11.96 4.29 -14.84
CA VAL A 14 -11.48 4.69 -13.52
C VAL A 14 -11.57 3.52 -12.53
N GLU A 15 -12.67 2.78 -12.50
CA GLU A 15 -12.83 1.57 -11.66
C GLU A 15 -11.72 0.55 -11.93
N THR A 16 -11.45 0.28 -13.22
CA THR A 16 -10.39 -0.66 -13.63
C THR A 16 -9.01 -0.19 -13.17
N LYS A 17 -8.74 1.11 -13.30
CA LYS A 17 -7.47 1.70 -12.86
C LYS A 17 -7.32 1.61 -11.35
N ILE A 18 -8.37 1.94 -10.59
CA ILE A 18 -8.35 1.83 -9.13
C ILE A 18 -8.13 0.38 -8.70
N SER A 19 -8.81 -0.60 -9.33
CA SER A 19 -8.63 -2.02 -9.04
C SER A 19 -7.17 -2.46 -9.23
N ASN A 20 -6.57 -2.10 -10.37
CA ASN A 20 -5.17 -2.44 -10.66
C ASN A 20 -4.20 -1.83 -9.64
N GLU A 21 -4.44 -0.57 -9.23
CA GLU A 21 -3.63 0.10 -8.23
C GLU A 21 -3.80 -0.53 -6.84
N VAL A 22 -5.03 -0.90 -6.44
CA VAL A 22 -5.29 -1.62 -5.19
C VAL A 22 -4.61 -2.98 -5.17
N ASP A 23 -4.68 -3.75 -6.26
CA ASP A 23 -4.01 -5.04 -6.37
C ASP A 23 -2.49 -4.93 -6.26
N TRP A 24 -1.91 -3.89 -6.89
CA TRP A 24 -0.49 -3.61 -6.76
C TRP A 24 -0.11 -3.27 -5.31
N ILE A 25 -0.86 -2.39 -4.64
CA ILE A 25 -0.62 -2.03 -3.23
C ILE A 25 -0.75 -3.25 -2.32
N ARG A 26 -1.75 -4.12 -2.55
CA ARG A 26 -1.96 -5.34 -1.77
C ARG A 26 -0.77 -6.30 -1.88
N ARG A 27 -0.28 -6.55 -3.10
CA ARG A 27 0.91 -7.39 -3.33
C ARG A 27 2.16 -6.81 -2.66
N GLU A 28 2.35 -5.49 -2.72
CA GLU A 28 3.51 -4.87 -2.09
C GLU A 28 3.42 -4.92 -0.55
N LYS A 29 2.22 -4.73 0.00
CA LYS A 29 1.95 -4.92 1.43
C LYS A 29 2.29 -6.34 1.88
N GLU A 30 1.87 -7.36 1.13
CA GLU A 30 2.16 -8.77 1.45
C GLU A 30 3.66 -9.06 1.50
N LYS A 31 4.44 -8.55 0.54
CA LYS A 31 5.91 -8.68 0.57
C LYS A 31 6.53 -8.04 1.81
N LEU A 32 6.09 -6.82 2.16
CA LEU A 32 6.60 -6.14 3.35
C LEU A 32 6.22 -6.88 4.64
N GLN A 33 5.03 -7.47 4.69
CA GLN A 33 4.62 -8.31 5.82
C GLN A 33 5.44 -9.60 5.93
N GLU A 34 5.79 -10.22 4.81
CA GLU A 34 6.68 -11.38 4.78
C GLU A 34 8.09 -11.02 5.30
N ILE A 35 8.64 -9.89 4.85
CA ILE A 35 9.93 -9.37 5.33
C ILE A 35 9.88 -9.11 6.84
N LEU A 36 8.82 -8.46 7.33
CA LEU A 36 8.65 -8.23 8.77
C LEU A 36 8.57 -9.53 9.55
N SER A 37 7.79 -10.51 9.08
CA SER A 37 7.67 -11.80 9.76
C SER A 37 9.01 -12.53 9.86
N ILE A 38 9.86 -12.43 8.84
CA ILE A 38 11.22 -13.01 8.87
C ILE A 38 12.08 -12.29 9.92
N VAL A 39 12.03 -10.96 9.95
CA VAL A 39 12.83 -10.15 10.89
C VAL A 39 12.36 -10.34 12.34
N GLU A 40 11.04 -10.42 12.56
CA GLU A 40 10.45 -10.66 13.87
C GLU A 40 10.74 -12.07 14.39
N GLY A 41 10.78 -13.06 13.50
CA GLY A 41 11.14 -14.44 13.82
C GLY A 41 12.59 -14.63 14.29
N ILE A 42 13.46 -13.63 14.09
CA ILE A 42 14.83 -13.65 14.61
C ILE A 42 14.81 -13.22 16.10
N PRO A 43 15.37 -14.04 17.02
CA PRO A 43 15.49 -13.71 18.43
C PRO A 43 16.15 -12.34 18.65
N SER A 44 15.63 -11.55 19.57
CA SER A 44 16.14 -10.21 19.86
C SER A 44 17.63 -10.18 20.21
N SER A 45 18.15 -11.22 20.87
CA SER A 45 19.58 -11.39 21.14
C SER A 45 20.43 -11.45 19.87
N VAL A 46 19.99 -12.23 18.87
CA VAL A 46 20.64 -12.36 17.57
C VAL A 46 20.49 -11.07 16.76
N ARG A 47 19.31 -10.44 16.80
CA ARG A 47 19.02 -9.17 16.12
C ARG A 47 19.90 -8.02 16.64
N ASN A 48 20.11 -7.97 17.96
CA ASN A 48 21.01 -7.02 18.61
C ASN A 48 22.47 -7.30 18.27
N GLN A 49 22.88 -8.57 18.20
CA GLN A 49 24.23 -8.96 17.82
C GLN A 49 24.54 -8.64 16.36
N MET A 50 23.57 -8.85 15.45
CA MET A 50 23.66 -8.46 14.04
C MET A 50 23.71 -6.94 13.86
N SER A 51 22.85 -6.19 14.56
CA SER A 51 22.85 -4.72 14.53
C SER A 51 24.15 -4.13 15.10
N GLY A 52 24.66 -4.70 16.19
CA GLY A 52 25.94 -4.32 16.79
C GLY A 52 27.14 -4.66 15.91
N SER A 53 27.11 -5.79 15.19
CA SER A 53 28.18 -6.20 14.27
C SER A 53 28.21 -5.33 13.01
N ALA A 54 27.04 -5.00 12.44
CA ALA A 54 26.90 -4.06 11.34
C ALA A 54 27.38 -2.66 11.75
N SER A 55 27.00 -2.19 12.96
CA SER A 55 27.42 -0.89 13.49
C SER A 55 28.93 -0.80 13.73
N SER A 56 29.55 -1.88 14.21
CA SER A 56 31.00 -1.96 14.43
C SER A 56 31.78 -1.89 13.09
N SER A 57 31.26 -2.53 12.04
CA SER A 57 31.84 -2.50 10.69
C SER A 57 31.70 -1.13 10.02
N SER A 58 30.54 -0.47 10.16
CA SER A 58 30.30 0.86 9.59
C SER A 58 31.11 1.96 10.27
N LYS A 59 31.22 1.94 11.61
CA LYS A 59 32.06 2.88 12.38
C LYS A 59 33.54 2.79 11.99
N LYS A 60 34.05 1.58 11.71
CA LYS A 60 35.44 1.37 11.31
C LYS A 60 35.76 1.90 9.90
N ASN A 61 34.74 2.07 9.04
CA ASN A 61 34.88 2.47 7.64
C ASN A 61 34.30 3.87 7.31
N GLY A 62 33.92 4.67 8.32
CA GLY A 62 33.49 6.06 8.12
C GLY A 62 32.23 6.26 7.25
N ARG A 63 31.47 5.20 6.99
CA ARG A 63 30.21 5.26 6.24
C ARG A 63 29.06 5.44 7.24
N GLY A 64 28.24 6.46 6.99
CA GLY A 64 27.25 7.05 7.91
C GLY A 64 26.22 6.09 8.53
N GLU A 65 25.37 6.69 9.38
CA GLU A 65 24.37 6.08 10.26
C GLU A 65 23.97 4.65 9.89
N THR A 66 24.37 3.70 10.73
CA THR A 66 23.84 2.35 10.71
C THR A 66 22.39 2.41 11.19
N VAL A 67 21.43 2.33 10.26
CA VAL A 67 20.02 2.16 10.62
C VAL A 67 19.88 0.81 11.30
N SER A 68 19.40 0.83 12.54
CA SER A 68 19.18 -0.38 13.33
C SER A 68 18.07 -1.24 12.69
N ILE A 69 18.11 -2.55 12.94
CA ILE A 69 17.05 -3.45 12.44
C ILE A 69 15.68 -3.05 13.00
N ASP A 70 15.63 -2.56 14.24
CA ASP A 70 14.38 -2.11 14.87
C ASP A 70 13.84 -0.80 14.27
N GLU A 71 14.71 0.13 13.85
CA GLU A 71 14.30 1.30 13.06
C GLU A 71 13.76 0.90 11.69
N ALA A 72 14.34 -0.11 11.05
CA ALA A 72 13.84 -0.62 9.77
C ALA A 72 12.46 -1.29 9.93
N VAL A 73 12.25 -2.08 11.00
CA VAL A 73 10.94 -2.66 11.37
C VAL A 73 9.90 -1.56 11.54
N THR A 74 10.20 -0.55 12.37
CA THR A 74 9.29 0.58 12.62
C THR A 74 8.92 1.32 11.33
N ARG A 75 9.89 1.50 10.42
CA ARG A 75 9.64 2.10 9.10
C ARG A 75 8.71 1.23 8.25
N TYR A 76 8.93 -0.07 8.17
CA TYR A 76 8.08 -0.97 7.38
C TYR A 76 6.66 -1.06 7.94
N GLU A 77 6.49 -1.09 9.25
CA GLU A 77 5.17 -1.00 9.89
C GLU A 77 4.45 0.31 9.54
N GLY A 78 5.19 1.43 9.53
CA GLY A 78 4.69 2.72 9.07
C GLY A 78 4.19 2.68 7.63
N ILE A 79 5.00 2.14 6.72
CA ILE A 79 4.65 2.01 5.30
C ILE A 79 3.42 1.11 5.12
N ILE A 80 3.32 -0.01 5.84
CA ILE A 80 2.16 -0.91 5.77
C ILE A 80 0.88 -0.20 6.23
N ARG A 81 0.95 0.61 7.27
CA ARG A 81 -0.19 1.41 7.75
C ARG A 81 -0.61 2.44 6.70
N ASP A 82 0.33 3.12 6.06
CA ASP A 82 0.03 4.07 4.99
C ASP A 82 -0.59 3.37 3.77
N MET A 83 -0.11 2.17 3.42
CA MET A 83 -0.70 1.33 2.38
C MET A 83 -2.14 0.91 2.71
N LYS A 84 -2.44 0.56 3.97
CA LYS A 84 -3.81 0.26 4.41
C LYS A 84 -4.73 1.47 4.23
N ASN A 85 -4.29 2.65 4.70
CA ASN A 85 -5.04 3.89 4.52
C ASN A 85 -5.26 4.24 3.04
N ALA A 86 -4.28 3.97 2.19
CA ALA A 86 -4.39 4.20 0.74
C ALA A 86 -5.40 3.25 0.08
N ILE A 87 -5.44 1.98 0.49
CA ILE A 87 -6.45 1.02 0.04
C ILE A 87 -7.85 1.48 0.45
N GLU A 88 -8.06 1.82 1.73
CA GLU A 88 -9.37 2.28 2.22
C GLU A 88 -9.89 3.51 1.46
N LYS A 89 -9.03 4.51 1.21
CA LYS A 89 -9.40 5.69 0.42
C LYS A 89 -9.81 5.33 -1.01
N LYS A 90 -9.08 4.40 -1.64
CA LYS A 90 -9.39 3.94 -3.00
C LYS A 90 -10.69 3.15 -3.05
N GLU A 91 -10.95 2.31 -2.05
CA GLU A 91 -12.21 1.58 -1.91
C GLU A 91 -13.40 2.54 -1.72
N GLN A 92 -13.24 3.59 -0.92
CA GLN A 92 -14.25 4.65 -0.79
C GLN A 92 -14.55 5.34 -2.14
N SER A 93 -13.52 5.70 -2.91
CA SER A 93 -13.71 6.29 -4.24
C SER A 93 -14.44 5.36 -5.22
N VAL A 94 -14.21 4.04 -5.15
CA VAL A 94 -14.97 3.07 -5.95
C VAL A 94 -16.44 3.07 -5.55
N GLU A 95 -16.74 3.15 -4.26
CA GLU A 95 -18.11 3.15 -3.76
C GLU A 95 -18.86 4.43 -4.15
N GLU A 96 -18.17 5.57 -4.22
CA GLU A 96 -18.71 6.81 -4.79
C GLU A 96 -19.03 6.68 -6.28
N LEU A 97 -18.11 6.10 -7.06
CA LEU A 97 -18.30 5.86 -8.50
C LEU A 97 -19.45 4.89 -8.79
N LYS A 98 -19.63 3.86 -7.95
CA LYS A 98 -20.79 2.94 -8.05
C LYS A 98 -22.11 3.66 -7.80
N LYS A 99 -22.16 4.59 -6.84
CA LYS A 99 -23.36 5.42 -6.62
C LYS A 99 -23.64 6.32 -7.82
N GLU A 100 -22.63 7.02 -8.33
CA GLU A 100 -22.77 7.85 -9.53
C GLU A 100 -23.29 7.03 -10.73
N LYS A 101 -22.78 5.81 -10.90
CA LYS A 101 -23.23 4.89 -11.94
C LYS A 101 -24.71 4.52 -11.80
N LEU A 102 -25.16 4.19 -10.58
CA LEU A 102 -26.57 3.87 -10.31
C LEU A 102 -27.47 5.07 -10.63
N ASP A 103 -27.10 6.26 -10.19
CA ASP A 103 -27.87 7.49 -10.44
C ASP A 103 -28.00 7.78 -11.94
N LEU A 104 -26.93 7.56 -12.71
CA LEU A 104 -26.93 7.72 -14.17
C LEU A 104 -27.79 6.68 -14.89
N GLU A 105 -27.77 5.42 -14.43
CA GLU A 105 -28.62 4.35 -14.97
C GLU A 105 -30.11 4.57 -14.68
N GLU A 106 -30.44 5.10 -13.50
CA GLU A 106 -31.82 5.48 -13.15
C GLU A 106 -32.31 6.67 -13.98
N TYR A 107 -31.46 7.68 -14.21
CA TYR A 107 -31.78 8.82 -15.06
C TYR A 107 -32.10 8.42 -16.51
N GLU A 108 -31.36 7.48 -17.09
CA GLU A 108 -31.65 6.95 -18.44
C GLU A 108 -32.91 6.08 -18.50
N ARG A 109 -33.33 5.45 -17.41
CA ARG A 109 -34.60 4.67 -17.36
C ARG A 109 -35.83 5.54 -17.14
N GLY A 110 -35.67 6.69 -16.51
CA GLY A 110 -36.75 7.62 -16.18
C GLY A 110 -36.98 8.74 -17.20
N SER A 111 -36.08 8.90 -18.18
CA SER A 111 -36.19 9.85 -19.31
C SER A 111 -36.71 9.16 -20.57
#